data_AF-A0AB37VQX5-F1
#
_entry.id   AF-A0AB37VQX5-F1
#
_cell.length_a   1.000
_cell.length_b   1.000
_cell.length_c   1.000
_cell.angle_alpha   90.00
_cell.angle_beta   90.00
_cell.angle_gamma   90.00
#
_symmetry.space_group_name_H-M   'P 1'
#
loop_
_entity.id
_entity.type
_entity.pdbx_description
1 polymer ?
#
loop_
_entity_poly.entity_id
_entity_poly.type
_entity_poly.pdbx_seq_one_letter_code
_entity_poly.pdbx_strand_id
1 'polypeptide(L)'
;MSDIVQLKEDGVAKYLKTHAKGIDGVEGVLVKATGNETVLGTKNFKDGLQFNGLPVQAGMIERAITLADRSDTTNVTDVNGKIIRIGNIVFLTFNFKCGTWPEGSETRWILKIPGGFKRDQGYPAQTALSLVRNASQPADARAFIDQSSIIQAKSGSGSSYISGMWITKDPWPA
;
A
#
# COMPACT_ATOMS: atom_id res chain seq x y z
N MET A 1 -5.71 44.40 30.32
CA MET A 1 -4.71 43.55 30.99
C MET A 1 -5.48 42.58 31.85
N SER A 2 -5.45 41.29 31.54
CA SER A 2 -5.98 40.26 32.44
C SER A 2 -4.88 39.91 33.43
N ASP A 3 -5.09 40.22 34.70
CA ASP A 3 -4.15 39.87 35.76
C ASP A 3 -4.09 38.33 35.90
N ILE A 4 -2.92 37.75 35.66
CA ILE A 4 -2.68 36.34 35.95
C ILE A 4 -2.53 36.23 37.47
N VAL A 5 -3.62 35.85 38.15
CA VAL A 5 -3.60 35.62 39.60
C VAL A 5 -2.96 34.26 39.88
N GLN A 6 -1.73 34.28 40.41
CA GLN A 6 -1.05 33.06 40.86
C GLN A 6 -1.47 32.76 42.30
N LEU A 7 -2.28 31.72 42.51
CA LEU A 7 -2.73 31.31 43.85
C LEU A 7 -1.54 30.76 44.65
N LYS A 8 -1.34 31.31 45.86
CA LYS A 8 -0.39 30.78 46.85
C LYS A 8 -1.20 30.07 47.94
N GLU A 9 -0.86 28.81 48.20
CA GLU A 9 -1.33 28.08 49.38
C GLU A 9 -0.10 27.94 50.29
N ASP A 10 -0.21 28.39 51.54
CA ASP A 10 0.90 28.45 52.51
C ASP A 10 2.16 29.18 52.00
N GLY A 11 1.98 30.23 51.19
CA GLY A 11 3.08 31.06 50.68
C GLY A 11 3.88 30.44 49.53
N VAL A 12 3.57 29.21 49.13
CA VAL A 12 4.19 28.53 47.98
C VAL A 12 3.36 28.79 46.73
N ALA A 13 4.02 29.27 45.67
CA ALA A 13 3.37 29.41 44.37
C ALA A 13 2.95 28.03 43.86
N LYS A 14 1.65 27.75 43.88
CA LYS A 14 1.11 26.55 43.22
C LYS A 14 0.79 26.93 41.79
N TYR A 15 1.46 26.26 40.85
CA TYR A 15 0.92 26.17 39.49
C TYR A 15 -0.37 25.38 39.62
N LEU A 16 -1.51 26.07 39.54
CA LEU A 16 -2.79 25.39 39.36
C LEU A 16 -2.61 24.44 38.18
N LYS A 17 -2.97 23.17 38.35
CA LYS A 17 -3.13 22.25 37.22
C LYS A 17 -4.23 22.86 36.35
N THR A 18 -3.84 23.72 35.43
CA THR A 18 -4.76 24.45 34.57
C THR A 18 -5.31 23.40 33.61
N HIS A 19 -6.61 23.12 33.73
CA HIS A 19 -7.29 22.31 32.74
C HIS A 19 -7.05 22.96 31.36
N ALA A 20 -6.91 22.19 30.28
CA ALA A 20 -6.66 22.76 28.95
C ALA A 20 -7.71 23.82 28.52
N LYS A 21 -8.89 23.80 29.16
CA LYS A 21 -9.98 24.78 28.99
C LYS A 21 -9.72 26.16 29.61
N GLY A 22 -8.71 26.27 30.49
CA GLY A 22 -8.31 27.52 31.14
C GLY A 22 -7.00 28.09 30.59
N ILE A 23 -6.51 27.57 29.46
CA ILE A 23 -5.35 28.14 28.76
C ILE A 23 -5.90 28.99 27.62
N ASP A 24 -5.72 30.30 27.71
CA ASP A 24 -6.12 31.22 26.66
C ASP A 24 -5.23 31.06 25.41
N GLY A 25 -5.81 31.19 24.22
CA GLY A 25 -5.06 31.23 22.95
C GLY A 25 -4.56 29.89 22.41
N VAL A 26 -5.02 28.75 22.94
CA VAL A 26 -4.65 27.41 22.45
C VAL A 26 -5.46 26.93 21.26
N GLU A 27 -6.48 27.70 20.85
CA GLU A 27 -7.33 27.37 19.72
C GLU A 27 -6.53 27.33 18.42
N GLY A 28 -6.55 26.18 17.73
CA GLY A 28 -5.74 25.93 16.53
C GLY A 28 -4.28 25.53 16.78
N VAL A 29 -3.81 25.53 18.03
CA VAL A 29 -2.43 25.14 18.39
C VAL A 29 -2.37 23.68 18.86
N LEU A 30 -3.39 23.22 19.60
CA LEU A 30 -3.48 21.86 20.14
C LEU A 30 -4.43 20.99 19.32
N VAL A 31 -4.14 19.69 19.25
CA VAL A 31 -5.07 18.68 18.72
C VAL A 31 -5.97 18.20 19.85
N LYS A 32 -7.28 18.19 19.63
CA LYS A 32 -8.29 17.76 20.61
C LYS A 32 -8.42 16.24 20.62
N ALA A 33 -8.79 15.70 21.78
CA ALA A 33 -9.04 14.26 21.95
C ALA A 33 -10.34 13.78 21.25
N THR A 34 -11.21 14.70 20.84
CA THR A 34 -12.51 14.40 20.20
C THR A 34 -12.84 15.46 19.17
N GLY A 35 -13.71 15.11 18.21
CA GLY A 35 -14.11 15.98 17.10
C GLY A 35 -13.20 15.85 15.88
N ASN A 36 -13.69 16.36 14.74
CA ASN A 36 -12.94 16.32 13.48
C ASN A 36 -11.99 17.52 13.39
N GLU A 37 -10.72 17.28 13.07
CA GLU A 37 -9.70 18.33 12.89
C GLU A 37 -8.72 17.97 11.78
N THR A 38 -8.17 18.99 11.11
CA THR A 38 -7.05 18.85 10.18
C THR A 38 -5.73 19.12 10.90
N VAL A 39 -4.78 18.19 10.87
CA VAL A 39 -3.48 18.31 11.54
C VAL A 39 -2.36 18.42 10.49
N LEU A 40 -1.63 19.54 10.48
CA LEU A 40 -0.54 19.79 9.53
C LEU A 40 0.85 19.43 10.10
N GLY A 41 1.80 19.17 9.20
CA GLY A 41 3.21 18.87 9.49
C GLY A 41 3.50 17.41 9.88
N THR A 42 4.78 17.05 9.91
CA THR A 42 5.22 15.68 10.23
C THR A 42 5.00 15.35 11.70
N LYS A 43 4.36 14.22 12.00
CA LYS A 43 4.14 13.71 13.36
C LYS A 43 4.89 12.39 13.54
N ASN A 44 5.84 12.39 14.48
CA ASN A 44 6.59 11.20 14.84
C ASN A 44 5.97 10.59 16.11
N PHE A 45 5.44 9.38 16.00
CA PHE A 45 4.85 8.65 17.12
C PHE A 45 5.88 7.67 17.68
N LYS A 46 6.38 7.94 18.89
CA LYS A 46 7.45 7.16 19.53
C LYS A 46 7.10 5.66 19.63
N ASP A 47 5.85 5.36 19.93
CA ASP A 47 5.36 3.99 20.17
C ASP A 47 4.51 3.44 19.00
N GLY A 48 4.58 4.10 17.83
CA GLY A 48 3.78 3.78 16.65
C GLY A 48 2.38 4.41 16.64
N LEU A 49 1.81 4.55 15.43
CA LEU A 49 0.44 5.05 15.24
C LEU A 49 -0.55 3.90 15.44
N GLN A 50 -1.66 4.14 16.14
CA GLN A 50 -2.74 3.17 16.35
C GLN A 50 -4.09 3.72 15.87
N PHE A 51 -4.95 2.83 15.41
CA PHE A 51 -6.35 3.07 15.09
C PHE A 51 -7.18 1.99 15.76
N ASN A 52 -8.09 2.37 16.66
CA ASN A 52 -8.88 1.45 17.49
C ASN A 52 -8.03 0.40 18.24
N GLY A 53 -6.87 0.82 18.76
CA GLY A 53 -5.95 -0.06 19.49
C GLY A 53 -5.12 -1.01 18.62
N LEU A 54 -5.25 -0.92 17.29
CA LEU A 54 -4.47 -1.70 16.34
C LEU A 54 -3.39 -0.83 15.68
N PRO A 55 -2.16 -1.33 15.47
CA PRO A 55 -1.13 -0.59 14.74
C PRO A 55 -1.60 -0.19 13.34
N VAL A 56 -1.43 1.08 12.97
CA VAL A 56 -1.71 1.58 11.62
C VAL A 56 -0.51 1.31 10.74
N GLN A 57 -0.70 0.49 9.70
CA GLN A 57 0.29 0.34 8.63
C GLN A 57 0.41 1.65 7.84
N ALA A 58 1.66 2.03 7.53
CA ALA A 58 2.01 3.28 6.88
C ALA A 58 1.28 3.49 5.55
N GLY A 59 0.22 4.30 5.53
CA GLY A 59 -0.45 4.80 4.32
C GLY A 59 -1.14 3.74 3.44
N MET A 60 -2.04 4.22 2.57
CA MET A 60 -2.63 3.45 1.48
C MET A 60 -2.48 4.23 0.18
N ILE A 61 -2.04 3.55 -0.87
CA ILE A 61 -2.04 4.07 -2.24
C ILE A 61 -2.59 3.03 -3.20
N GLU A 62 -3.28 3.49 -4.23
CA GLU A 62 -3.81 2.67 -5.32
C GLU A 62 -3.29 3.24 -6.64
N ARG A 63 -2.84 2.37 -7.55
CA ARG A 63 -2.47 2.74 -8.91
C ARG A 63 -3.12 1.79 -9.90
N ALA A 64 -3.70 2.36 -10.96
CA ALA A 64 -4.18 1.59 -12.09
C ALA A 64 -3.02 0.87 -12.81
N ILE A 65 -3.32 -0.30 -13.36
CA ILE A 65 -2.45 -1.01 -14.30
C ILE A 65 -2.81 -0.56 -15.71
N THR A 66 -1.80 -0.21 -16.49
CA THR A 66 -1.95 0.33 -17.84
C THR A 66 -1.12 -0.46 -18.85
N LEU A 67 -1.34 -0.21 -20.15
CA LEU A 67 -0.59 -0.86 -21.22
C LEU A 67 0.94 -0.62 -21.14
N ALA A 68 1.38 0.45 -20.45
CA ALA A 68 2.80 0.75 -20.23
C ALA A 68 3.45 -0.22 -19.23
N ASP A 69 2.66 -0.86 -18.37
CA ASP A 69 3.15 -1.81 -17.38
C ASP A 69 3.39 -3.21 -17.98
N ARG A 70 2.97 -3.46 -19.23
CA ARG A 70 3.19 -4.75 -19.89
C ARG A 70 4.67 -5.06 -20.02
N SER A 71 5.02 -6.33 -19.79
CA SER A 71 6.39 -6.79 -20.05
C SER A 71 6.55 -7.30 -21.49
N ASP A 72 5.65 -8.16 -21.95
CA ASP A 72 5.55 -8.58 -23.36
C ASP A 72 4.58 -7.66 -24.10
N THR A 73 5.11 -6.65 -24.78
CA THR A 73 4.31 -5.67 -25.53
C THR A 73 3.79 -6.20 -26.87
N THR A 74 4.21 -7.39 -27.28
CA THR A 74 3.84 -8.00 -28.57
C THR A 74 2.63 -8.92 -28.42
N ASN A 75 2.62 -9.79 -27.42
CA ASN A 75 1.61 -10.85 -27.31
C ASN A 75 0.59 -10.60 -26.19
N VAL A 76 0.95 -9.86 -25.15
CA VAL A 76 -0.04 -9.37 -24.18
C VAL A 76 -0.66 -8.13 -24.79
N THR A 77 -1.87 -8.25 -25.30
CA THR A 77 -2.56 -7.22 -26.08
C THR A 77 -3.31 -6.21 -25.21
N ASP A 78 -3.71 -6.62 -24.01
CA ASP A 78 -4.47 -5.77 -23.10
C ASP A 78 -4.17 -6.13 -21.63
N VAL A 79 -4.28 -5.14 -20.75
CA VAL A 79 -4.22 -5.28 -19.30
C VAL A 79 -5.16 -4.28 -18.64
N ASN A 80 -5.86 -4.73 -17.60
CA ASN A 80 -6.74 -3.86 -16.82
C ASN A 80 -6.79 -4.32 -15.37
N GLY A 81 -6.58 -3.42 -14.43
CA GLY A 81 -6.66 -3.74 -13.01
C GLY A 81 -5.97 -2.68 -12.17
N LYS A 82 -5.57 -3.10 -10.97
CA LYS A 82 -4.92 -2.22 -10.01
C LYS A 82 -3.95 -2.94 -9.11
N ILE A 83 -3.03 -2.13 -8.57
CA ILE A 83 -2.12 -2.51 -7.51
C ILE A 83 -2.27 -1.53 -6.36
N ILE A 84 -2.42 -2.07 -5.16
CA ILE A 84 -2.70 -1.34 -3.93
C ILE A 84 -1.57 -1.63 -2.97
N ARG A 85 -1.01 -0.61 -2.32
CA ARG A 85 -0.03 -0.78 -1.25
C ARG A 85 -0.60 -0.22 0.04
N ILE A 86 -0.52 -1.03 1.10
CA ILE A 86 -0.89 -0.67 2.48
C ILE A 86 0.33 -0.97 3.34
N GLY A 87 1.07 0.06 3.77
CA GLY A 87 2.35 -0.12 4.45
C GLY A 87 3.35 -0.93 3.61
N ASN A 88 3.78 -2.07 4.12
CA ASN A 88 4.68 -2.99 3.44
C ASN A 88 3.95 -4.12 2.70
N ILE A 89 2.62 -4.16 2.70
CA ILE A 89 1.83 -5.16 2.00
C ILE A 89 1.37 -4.58 0.68
N VAL A 90 1.54 -5.36 -0.40
CA VAL A 90 1.01 -5.04 -1.72
C VAL A 90 -0.06 -6.05 -2.08
N PHE A 91 -1.18 -5.56 -2.59
CA PHE A 91 -2.25 -6.33 -3.19
C PHE A 91 -2.30 -6.04 -4.68
N LEU A 92 -2.58 -7.07 -5.46
CA LEU A 92 -2.70 -6.98 -6.90
C LEU A 92 -3.96 -7.71 -7.34
N THR A 93 -4.70 -7.09 -8.25
CA THR A 93 -5.75 -7.77 -9.02
C THR A 93 -5.80 -7.16 -10.42
N PHE A 94 -5.65 -8.01 -11.44
CA PHE A 94 -5.73 -7.55 -12.82
C PHE A 94 -6.12 -8.66 -13.79
N ASN A 95 -6.67 -8.23 -14.92
CA ASN A 95 -6.83 -9.03 -16.11
C ASN A 95 -5.68 -8.76 -17.08
N PHE A 96 -5.25 -9.78 -17.81
CA PHE A 96 -4.52 -9.60 -19.06
C PHE A 96 -5.16 -10.40 -20.19
N LYS A 97 -4.99 -9.91 -21.43
CA LYS A 97 -5.38 -10.61 -22.66
C LYS A 97 -4.14 -10.98 -23.46
N CYS A 98 -3.89 -12.27 -23.62
CA CYS A 98 -2.87 -12.76 -24.56
C CYS A 98 -3.52 -12.99 -25.93
N GLY A 99 -3.05 -12.30 -26.97
CA GLY A 99 -3.56 -12.50 -28.33
C GLY A 99 -3.14 -13.87 -28.85
N THR A 100 -1.83 -14.06 -28.98
CA THR A 100 -1.23 -15.32 -29.41
C THR A 100 -0.34 -15.86 -28.31
N TRP A 101 -0.52 -17.13 -27.96
CA TRP A 101 0.42 -17.87 -27.13
C TRP A 101 1.28 -18.77 -28.03
N PRO A 102 2.47 -18.30 -28.44
CA PRO A 102 3.42 -19.10 -29.22
C PRO A 102 3.66 -20.50 -28.66
N GLU A 103 3.74 -21.45 -29.58
CA GLU A 103 4.06 -22.84 -29.30
C GLU A 103 5.41 -22.95 -28.57
N GLY A 104 5.53 -23.91 -27.65
CA GLY A 104 6.73 -24.11 -26.83
C GLY A 104 6.97 -23.05 -25.74
N SER A 105 6.11 -22.02 -25.60
CA SER A 105 6.24 -21.03 -24.54
C SER A 105 5.77 -21.59 -23.19
N GLU A 106 6.72 -21.83 -22.28
CA GLU A 106 6.43 -22.28 -20.91
C GLU A 106 5.72 -21.19 -20.09
N THR A 107 6.34 -20.03 -19.93
CA THR A 107 5.74 -18.87 -19.26
C THR A 107 5.90 -17.63 -20.13
N ARG A 108 5.09 -16.62 -19.84
CA ARG A 108 5.17 -15.29 -20.46
C ARG A 108 5.32 -14.23 -19.40
N TRP A 109 6.10 -13.20 -19.73
CA TRP A 109 6.27 -12.01 -18.92
C TRP A 109 5.09 -11.08 -19.14
N ILE A 110 4.16 -11.04 -18.20
CA ILE A 110 2.90 -10.35 -18.36
C ILE A 110 3.03 -8.88 -17.98
N LEU A 111 3.51 -8.61 -16.77
CA LEU A 111 3.47 -7.29 -16.15
C LEU A 111 4.77 -6.99 -15.42
N LYS A 112 5.34 -5.80 -15.64
CA LYS A 112 6.42 -5.25 -14.82
C LYS A 112 5.79 -4.58 -13.59
N ILE A 113 6.20 -4.98 -12.39
CA ILE A 113 5.76 -4.29 -11.18
C ILE A 113 6.56 -2.98 -11.07
N PRO A 114 5.89 -1.82 -10.99
CA PRO A 114 6.60 -0.55 -10.94
C PRO A 114 7.20 -0.27 -9.57
N GLY A 115 8.10 0.71 -9.56
CA GLY A 115 8.79 1.15 -8.35
C GLY A 115 7.82 1.54 -7.24
N GLY A 116 8.19 1.17 -6.02
CA GLY A 116 7.36 1.37 -4.83
C GLY A 116 6.31 0.28 -4.61
N PHE A 117 6.29 -0.76 -5.44
CA PHE A 117 5.43 -1.93 -5.25
C PHE A 117 6.18 -3.25 -5.42
N LYS A 118 7.48 -3.23 -5.75
CA LYS A 118 8.23 -4.45 -6.08
C LYS A 118 8.31 -5.40 -4.89
N ARG A 119 8.37 -6.69 -5.18
CA ARG A 119 8.53 -7.69 -4.11
C ARG A 119 9.94 -7.62 -3.53
N ASP A 120 10.11 -8.15 -2.32
CA ASP A 120 11.46 -8.37 -1.81
C ASP A 120 12.21 -9.40 -2.68
N GLN A 121 13.51 -9.23 -2.90
CA GLN A 121 14.30 -10.19 -3.70
C GLN A 121 14.68 -11.46 -2.91
N GLY A 122 14.06 -11.65 -1.74
CA GLY A 122 14.31 -12.75 -0.83
C GLY A 122 13.70 -14.07 -1.30
N TYR A 123 13.74 -15.06 -0.41
CA TYR A 123 13.15 -16.38 -0.63
C TYR A 123 11.63 -16.37 -0.35
N PRO A 124 10.84 -17.17 -1.08
CA PRO A 124 11.24 -17.99 -2.23
C PRO A 124 11.57 -17.14 -3.47
N ALA A 125 12.37 -17.70 -4.39
CA ALA A 125 12.73 -17.02 -5.64
C ALA A 125 11.51 -16.64 -6.51
N GLN A 126 10.37 -17.31 -6.29
CA GLN A 126 9.10 -17.02 -6.95
C GLN A 126 8.00 -16.91 -5.90
N THR A 127 7.26 -15.81 -5.91
CA THR A 127 6.03 -15.67 -5.12
C THR A 127 4.85 -16.13 -5.94
N ALA A 128 4.17 -17.20 -5.52
CA ALA A 128 3.00 -17.71 -6.22
C ALA A 128 1.86 -16.69 -6.23
N LEU A 129 1.15 -16.63 -7.35
CA LEU A 129 -0.06 -15.84 -7.54
C LEU A 129 -1.21 -16.76 -7.94
N SER A 130 -2.43 -16.35 -7.62
CA SER A 130 -3.63 -17.02 -8.12
C SER A 130 -3.84 -16.63 -9.58
N LEU A 131 -4.13 -17.61 -10.43
CA LEU A 131 -4.51 -17.41 -11.82
C LEU A 131 -5.83 -18.11 -12.09
N VAL A 132 -6.76 -17.38 -12.72
CA VAL A 132 -8.09 -17.89 -13.09
C VAL A 132 -8.41 -17.51 -14.53
N ARG A 133 -9.14 -18.39 -15.22
CA ARG A 133 -9.71 -18.13 -16.55
C ARG A 133 -11.19 -18.49 -16.56
N ASN A 134 -11.98 -17.72 -17.31
CA ASN A 134 -13.38 -18.05 -17.61
C ASN A 134 -13.49 -18.92 -18.89
N ALA A 135 -12.52 -19.81 -19.11
CA ALA A 135 -12.40 -20.68 -20.28
C ALA A 135 -11.45 -21.85 -19.96
N SER A 136 -11.27 -22.78 -20.91
CA SER A 136 -10.30 -23.88 -20.79
C SER A 136 -8.90 -23.36 -20.49
N GLN A 137 -8.32 -23.86 -19.40
CA GLN A 137 -7.00 -23.50 -18.91
C GLN A 137 -6.04 -24.70 -19.09
N PRO A 138 -4.77 -24.49 -19.47
CA PRO A 138 -3.77 -25.55 -19.47
C PRO A 138 -3.69 -26.22 -18.10
N ALA A 139 -3.48 -27.53 -18.08
CA ALA A 139 -3.45 -28.31 -16.82
C ALA A 139 -2.36 -27.82 -15.84
N ASP A 140 -1.29 -27.20 -16.35
CA ASP A 140 -0.15 -26.72 -15.58
C ASP A 140 -0.08 -25.18 -15.51
N ALA A 141 -1.22 -24.52 -15.77
CA ALA A 141 -1.32 -23.08 -15.70
C ALA A 141 -1.03 -22.56 -14.30
N ARG A 142 -0.26 -21.48 -14.24
CA ARG A 142 0.36 -20.94 -13.02
C ARG A 142 0.68 -19.48 -13.22
N ALA A 143 0.72 -18.72 -12.14
CA ALA A 143 1.26 -17.37 -12.13
C ALA A 143 2.17 -17.17 -10.92
N PHE A 144 3.20 -16.34 -11.11
CA PHE A 144 4.13 -16.00 -10.04
C PHE A 144 4.84 -14.67 -10.33
N ILE A 145 5.42 -14.08 -9.30
CA ILE A 145 6.35 -12.96 -9.40
C ILE A 145 7.77 -13.51 -9.24
N ASP A 146 8.66 -13.20 -10.17
CA ASP A 146 10.08 -13.52 -10.05
C ASP A 146 10.86 -12.48 -9.21
N GLN A 147 12.15 -12.74 -8.96
CA GLN A 147 13.03 -11.82 -8.22
C GLN A 147 13.27 -10.49 -8.94
N SER A 148 13.04 -10.42 -10.26
CA SER A 148 13.08 -9.17 -11.04
C SER A 148 11.79 -8.36 -10.93
N SER A 149 10.83 -8.83 -10.12
CA SER A 149 9.50 -8.23 -9.94
C SER A 149 8.72 -8.13 -11.25
N ILE A 150 8.85 -9.16 -12.08
CA ILE A 150 8.02 -9.39 -13.26
C ILE A 150 7.02 -10.48 -12.93
N ILE A 151 5.75 -10.21 -13.22
CA ILE A 151 4.70 -11.21 -13.13
C ILE A 151 4.77 -12.07 -14.38
N GLN A 152 4.97 -13.37 -14.16
CA GLN A 152 4.94 -14.37 -15.20
C GLN A 152 3.72 -15.27 -15.06
N ALA A 153 3.22 -15.76 -16.19
CA ALA A 153 2.12 -16.70 -16.20
C ALA A 153 2.33 -17.79 -17.25
N LYS A 154 1.73 -18.96 -17.04
CA LYS A 154 1.34 -19.92 -18.08
C LYS A 154 -0.18 -19.95 -18.10
N SER A 155 -0.77 -19.58 -19.23
CA SER A 155 -2.23 -19.43 -19.32
C SER A 155 -2.82 -19.80 -20.67
N GLY A 156 -2.11 -19.53 -21.77
CA GLY A 156 -2.64 -19.69 -23.14
C GLY A 156 -3.24 -18.39 -23.71
N SER A 157 -3.71 -18.45 -24.96
CA SER A 157 -4.38 -17.34 -25.62
C SER A 157 -5.74 -17.02 -24.96
N GLY A 158 -6.08 -15.73 -24.93
CA GLY A 158 -7.31 -15.20 -24.37
C GLY A 158 -7.12 -14.43 -23.07
N SER A 159 -8.24 -14.19 -22.38
CA SER A 159 -8.26 -13.44 -21.12
C SER A 159 -7.97 -14.33 -19.92
N SER A 160 -7.18 -13.81 -19.00
CA SER A 160 -6.84 -14.44 -17.72
C SER A 160 -6.78 -13.40 -16.62
N TYR A 161 -7.07 -13.81 -15.39
CA TYR A 161 -7.11 -12.95 -14.22
C TYR A 161 -6.06 -13.42 -13.24
N ILE A 162 -5.28 -12.49 -12.72
CA ILE A 162 -4.24 -12.76 -11.73
C ILE A 162 -4.48 -11.89 -10.51
N SER A 163 -4.36 -12.50 -9.34
CA SER A 163 -4.39 -11.79 -8.08
C SER A 163 -3.38 -12.36 -7.09
N GLY A 164 -2.93 -11.53 -6.16
CA GLY A 164 -2.14 -12.00 -5.05
C GLY A 164 -1.67 -10.86 -4.15
N MET A 165 -0.81 -11.23 -3.20
CA MET A 165 -0.23 -10.31 -2.25
C MET A 165 1.23 -10.66 -1.97
N TRP A 166 2.01 -9.66 -1.60
CA TRP A 166 3.39 -9.85 -1.18
C TRP A 166 3.84 -8.71 -0.27
N ILE A 167 5.00 -8.91 0.35
CA ILE A 167 5.69 -7.87 1.11
C ILE A 167 6.63 -7.09 0.19
N THR A 168 6.55 -5.77 0.23
CA THR A 168 7.48 -4.86 -0.44
C THR A 168 8.44 -4.22 0.56
N LYS A 169 9.69 -4.06 0.13
CA LYS A 169 10.71 -3.24 0.80
C LYS A 169 11.04 -1.99 -0.01
N ASP A 170 10.33 -1.74 -1.11
CA ASP A 170 10.58 -0.55 -1.90
C ASP A 170 10.27 0.71 -1.08
N PRO A 171 10.99 1.82 -1.34
CA PRO A 171 10.56 3.14 -0.90
C PRO A 171 9.11 3.43 -1.27
N TRP A 172 8.42 4.26 -0.50
CA TRP A 172 7.08 4.69 -0.86
C TRP A 172 7.11 5.41 -2.23
N PRO A 173 6.18 5.15 -3.17
CA PRO A 173 6.05 5.94 -4.39
C PRO A 173 5.94 7.44 -4.07
N ALA A 174 6.72 8.25 -4.79
CA ALA A 174 6.61 9.71 -4.76
C ALA A 174 5.33 10.18 -5.47
#